data_AF-B4D8F7-F1
#
_entry.id   AF-B4D8F7-F1
#
_cell.length_a   1.000
_cell.length_b   1.000
_cell.length_c   1.000
_cell.angle_alpha   90.00
_cell.angle_beta   90.00
_cell.angle_gamma   90.00
#
_symmetry.space_group_name_H-M   'P 1'
#
loop_
_entity.id
_entity.type
_entity.pdbx_description
1 polymer ?
#
loop_
_entity_poly.entity_id
_entity_poly.type
_entity_poly.pdbx_seq_one_letter_code
_entity_poly.pdbx_strand_id
1 'polypeptide(L)'
;MKILTIGRKGTDIVLEDAEKQISRLHAELTITDNGRYYLVDCGSSNGTAIKRNGAWKPVKQEYVSGDDEVRFGGYFSIQVSDLLRKAQEPVTRYS
;
A
#
# COMPACT_ATOMS: atom_id res chain seq x y z
N MET A 1 -4.48 16.06 7.51
CA MET A 1 -3.80 15.04 6.70
C MET A 1 -3.52 13.83 7.59
N LYS A 2 -3.69 12.60 7.07
CA LYS A 2 -3.37 11.35 7.77
C LYS A 2 -2.41 10.53 6.91
N ILE A 3 -1.37 9.97 7.51
CA ILE A 3 -0.45 9.05 6.83
C ILE A 3 -0.74 7.65 7.37
N LEU A 4 -0.83 6.68 6.46
CA LEU A 4 -0.95 5.25 6.76
C LEU A 4 0.28 4.54 6.23
N THR A 5 0.99 3.85 7.10
CA THR A 5 2.13 3.00 6.72
C THR A 5 1.64 1.64 6.23
N ILE A 6 2.26 1.14 5.16
CA ILE A 6 1.96 -0.16 4.54
C ILE A 6 3.22 -1.00 4.55
N GLY A 7 3.09 -2.26 4.95
CA GLY A 7 4.19 -3.21 4.90
C GLY A 7 3.82 -4.56 5.49
N ARG A 8 4.80 -5.46 5.57
CA ARG A 8 4.52 -6.84 6.03
C ARG A 8 4.44 -7.02 7.54
N LYS A 9 4.85 -6.02 8.35
CA LYS A 9 4.74 -6.04 9.82
C LYS A 9 5.01 -4.68 10.44
N GLY A 10 4.36 -4.40 11.57
CA GLY A 10 4.63 -3.21 12.39
C GLY A 10 4.20 -1.88 11.74
N THR A 11 3.22 -1.95 10.85
CA THR A 11 2.65 -0.83 10.09
C THR A 11 1.14 -0.74 10.32
N ASP A 12 0.53 0.38 9.94
CA ASP A 12 -0.92 0.61 10.07
C ASP A 12 -1.71 -0.38 9.22
N ILE A 13 -1.21 -0.71 8.04
CA ILE A 13 -1.74 -1.73 7.14
C ILE A 13 -0.71 -2.82 7.02
N VAL A 14 -1.04 -4.01 7.54
CA VAL A 14 -0.20 -5.21 7.44
C VAL A 14 -0.68 -6.05 6.26
N LEU A 15 0.23 -6.28 5.30
CA LEU A 15 0.00 -7.18 4.18
C LEU A 15 0.69 -8.52 4.46
N GLU A 16 -0.08 -9.60 4.46
CA GLU A 16 0.45 -10.94 4.67
C GLU A 16 1.36 -11.35 3.52
N ASP A 17 2.60 -11.69 3.86
CA ASP A 17 3.66 -11.95 2.89
C ASP A 17 4.58 -13.05 3.41
N ALA A 18 4.14 -14.29 3.19
CA ALA A 18 4.91 -15.48 3.55
C ALA A 18 6.25 -15.56 2.80
N GLU A 19 6.30 -15.02 1.58
CA GLU A 19 7.46 -15.04 0.69
C GLU A 19 8.45 -13.89 0.94
N LYS A 20 8.15 -12.99 1.88
CA LYS A 20 8.97 -11.85 2.30
C LYS A 20 9.34 -10.89 1.15
N GLN A 21 8.50 -10.79 0.12
CA GLN A 21 8.73 -9.88 -1.01
C GLN A 21 8.26 -8.43 -0.73
N ILE A 22 7.45 -8.22 0.30
CA ILE A 22 7.01 -6.92 0.79
C ILE A 22 7.96 -6.49 1.92
N SER A 23 8.60 -5.33 1.78
CA SER A 23 9.41 -4.73 2.84
C SER A 23 8.62 -4.49 4.14
N ARG A 24 9.32 -4.43 5.29
CA ARG A 24 8.69 -4.21 6.61
C ARG A 24 7.92 -2.89 6.64
N LEU A 25 8.57 -1.84 6.18
CA LEU A 25 7.97 -0.58 5.74
C LEU A 25 8.15 -0.56 4.22
N HIS A 26 7.06 -0.63 3.48
CA HIS A 26 7.08 -0.76 2.02
C HIS A 26 6.63 0.52 1.33
N ALA A 27 5.50 1.06 1.78
CA ALA A 27 4.90 2.25 1.20
C ALA A 27 4.14 3.04 2.27
N GLU A 28 3.81 4.29 1.93
CA GLU A 28 2.93 5.15 2.70
C GLU A 28 1.76 5.59 1.82
N LEU A 29 0.57 5.63 2.40
CA LEU A 29 -0.62 6.21 1.80
C LEU A 29 -1.03 7.44 2.60
N THR A 30 -0.85 8.60 1.99
CA THR A 30 -1.31 9.88 2.53
C THR A 30 -2.75 10.13 2.12
N ILE A 31 -3.61 10.39 3.10
CA ILE A 31 -4.94 10.96 2.92
C ILE A 31 -4.82 12.48 3.12
N THR A 32 -4.90 13.22 2.02
CA THR A 32 -4.81 14.68 2.03
C THR A 32 -6.07 15.32 2.62
N ASP A 33 -6.01 16.60 2.99
CA ASP A 33 -7.16 17.31 3.56
C ASP A 33 -8.34 17.45 2.59
N ASN A 34 -8.08 17.35 1.28
CA ASN A 34 -9.12 17.33 0.25
C ASN A 34 -9.57 15.90 -0.15
N GLY A 35 -9.26 14.90 0.68
CA GLY A 35 -9.73 13.52 0.49
C GLY A 35 -9.07 12.76 -0.66
N ARG A 36 -7.95 13.27 -1.21
CA ARG A 36 -7.17 12.54 -2.22
C ARG A 36 -6.19 11.58 -1.55
N TYR A 37 -5.84 10.53 -2.27
CA TYR A 37 -4.88 9.56 -1.81
C TYR A 37 -3.56 9.71 -2.58
N TYR A 38 -2.47 9.78 -1.86
CA TYR A 38 -1.12 9.89 -2.42
C TYR A 38 -0.26 8.76 -1.91
N LEU A 39 0.13 7.86 -2.81
CA LEU A 39 0.92 6.67 -2.51
C LEU A 39 2.40 6.97 -2.75
N VAL A 40 3.27 6.56 -1.83
CA VAL A 40 4.73 6.70 -1.90
C VAL A 40 5.39 5.37 -1.58
N ASP A 41 6.30 4.90 -2.45
CA ASP A 41 7.18 3.76 -2.20
C ASP A 41 8.34 4.17 -1.29
N CYS A 42 8.50 3.52 -0.13
CA CYS A 42 9.50 3.89 0.88
C CYS A 42 10.89 3.26 0.64
N GLY A 43 11.28 3.10 -0.63
CA GLY A 43 12.52 2.40 -0.99
C GLY A 43 12.41 0.89 -0.77
N SER A 44 11.26 0.31 -1.10
CA SER A 44 11.03 -1.11 -0.96
C SER A 44 11.97 -1.93 -1.86
N SER A 45 12.23 -3.18 -1.47
CA SER A 45 13.19 -4.05 -2.17
C SER A 45 12.73 -4.44 -3.57
N ASN A 46 11.42 -4.64 -3.73
CA ASN A 46 10.82 -5.18 -4.97
C ASN A 46 9.89 -4.17 -5.66
N GLY A 47 9.78 -2.96 -5.11
CA GLY A 47 9.04 -1.85 -5.69
C GLY A 47 7.52 -1.95 -5.51
N THR A 48 6.91 -0.80 -5.81
CA THR A 48 5.47 -0.61 -5.90
C THR A 48 5.07 -0.37 -7.35
N ALA A 49 3.93 -0.90 -7.78
CA ALA A 49 3.39 -0.71 -9.12
C ALA A 49 1.88 -0.43 -9.08
N ILE A 50 1.36 0.21 -10.12
CA ILE A 50 -0.06 0.51 -10.28
C ILE A 50 -0.56 -0.02 -11.63
N LYS A 51 -1.79 -0.53 -11.65
CA LYS A 51 -2.41 -1.02 -12.88
C LYS A 51 -3.00 0.13 -13.68
N ARG A 52 -2.55 0.30 -14.92
CA ARG A 52 -2.99 1.33 -15.86
C ARG A 52 -3.15 0.70 -17.24
N ASN A 53 -4.33 0.85 -17.84
CA ASN A 53 -4.62 0.34 -19.18
C ASN A 53 -4.26 -1.15 -19.34
N GLY A 54 -4.57 -1.96 -18.33
CA GLY A 54 -4.29 -3.41 -18.33
C GLY A 54 -2.84 -3.81 -18.01
N ALA A 55 -1.92 -2.86 -17.84
CA ALA A 55 -0.52 -3.12 -17.56
C ALA A 55 -0.09 -2.61 -16.18
N TRP A 56 0.89 -3.27 -15.57
CA TRP A 56 1.52 -2.82 -14.33
C TRP A 56 2.63 -1.83 -14.64
N LYS A 57 2.55 -0.64 -14.06
CA LYS A 57 3.57 0.40 -14.18
C LYS A 57 4.25 0.62 -12.84
N PRO A 58 5.59 0.55 -12.76
CA PRO A 58 6.31 0.84 -11.52
C PRO A 58 6.14 2.31 -11.15
N VAL A 59 5.96 2.58 -9.86
CA VAL A 59 5.78 3.93 -9.33
C VAL A 59 6.65 4.14 -8.11
N LYS A 60 7.19 5.36 -7.98
CA LYS A 60 7.82 5.82 -6.73
C LYS A 60 6.88 6.65 -5.90
N GLN A 61 6.01 7.41 -6.55
CA GLN A 61 4.94 8.16 -5.93
C GLN A 61 3.85 8.47 -6.97
N GLU A 62 2.59 8.36 -6.60
CA GLU A 62 1.47 8.69 -7.49
C GLU A 62 0.20 9.05 -6.70
N TYR A 63 -0.62 9.94 -7.25
CA TYR A 63 -1.99 10.11 -6.78
C TYR A 63 -2.84 8.94 -7.25
N VAL A 64 -3.56 8.32 -6.31
CA VAL A 64 -4.38 7.15 -6.57
C VAL A 64 -5.83 7.41 -6.19
N SER A 65 -6.75 6.70 -6.85
CA SER A 65 -8.17 6.66 -6.52
C SER A 65 -8.51 5.37 -5.76
N GLY A 66 -9.69 5.31 -5.14
CA GLY A 66 -10.14 4.10 -4.43
C GLY A 66 -10.24 2.86 -5.33
N ASP A 67 -10.51 3.06 -6.62
CA ASP A 67 -10.70 1.99 -7.62
C ASP A 67 -9.37 1.53 -8.24
N ASP A 68 -8.25 2.20 -7.92
CA ASP A 68 -6.95 1.82 -8.44
C ASP A 68 -6.46 0.51 -7.82
N GLU A 69 -5.97 -0.39 -8.67
CA GLU A 69 -5.29 -1.61 -8.24
C GLU A 69 -3.78 -1.33 -8.12
N VAL A 70 -3.25 -1.49 -6.91
CA VAL A 70 -1.83 -1.31 -6.60
C VAL A 70 -1.19 -2.65 -6.28
N ARG A 71 0.10 -2.77 -6.55
CA ARG A 71 0.89 -3.97 -6.33
C ARG A 71 2.13 -3.66 -5.52
N PHE A 72 2.37 -4.47 -4.51
CA PHE A 72 3.53 -4.40 -3.62
C PHE A 72 4.35 -5.68 -3.77
N GLY A 73 5.67 -5.54 -3.71
CA GLY A 73 6.55 -6.70 -3.68
C GLY A 73 6.58 -7.51 -4.98
N GLY A 74 6.06 -6.98 -6.08
CA GLY A 74 6.02 -7.65 -7.38
C GLY A 74 4.89 -8.68 -7.57
N TYR A 75 4.18 -9.07 -6.51
CA TYR A 75 3.15 -10.12 -6.59
C TYR A 75 1.81 -9.73 -5.94
N PHE A 76 1.83 -9.08 -4.77
CA PHE A 76 0.63 -8.82 -3.99
C PHE A 76 -0.11 -7.62 -4.58
N SER A 77 -1.31 -7.82 -5.13
CA SER A 77 -2.17 -6.72 -5.58
C SER A 77 -3.44 -6.57 -4.76
N ILE A 78 -3.88 -5.33 -4.61
CA ILE A 78 -5.03 -4.94 -3.81
C ILE A 78 -5.59 -3.62 -4.33
N GLN A 79 -6.90 -3.41 -4.22
CA GLN A 79 -7.48 -2.10 -4.49
C GLN A 79 -7.18 -1.12 -3.36
N VAL A 80 -7.05 0.17 -3.69
CA VAL A 80 -6.82 1.21 -2.68
C VAL A 80 -7.99 1.30 -1.67
N SER A 81 -9.23 1.09 -2.12
CA SER A 81 -10.41 1.00 -1.25
C SER A 81 -10.26 -0.08 -0.17
N ASP A 82 -9.73 -1.26 -0.54
CA ASP A 82 -9.47 -2.36 0.38
C ASP A 82 -8.30 -2.08 1.33
N LEU A 83 -7.26 -1.36 0.89
CA LEU A 83 -6.20 -0.87 1.79
C LEU A 83 -6.78 0.05 2.88
N LEU A 84 -7.65 0.97 2.48
CA LEU A 84 -8.30 1.91 3.40
C LEU A 84 -9.25 1.20 4.38
N ARG A 85 -9.91 0.12 3.94
CA ARG A 85 -10.74 -0.73 4.79
C ARG A 85 -9.88 -1.49 5.81
N LYS A 86 -8.75 -2.07 5.38
CA LYS A 86 -7.78 -2.73 6.28
C LYS A 86 -7.22 -1.80 7.34
N ALA A 87 -6.99 -0.53 7.01
CA ALA A 87 -6.52 0.47 7.98
C ALA A 87 -7.54 0.79 9.09
N GLN A 88 -8.80 0.41 8.92
CA GLN A 88 -9.87 0.58 9.91
C GLN A 88 -10.13 -0.70 10.72
N GLU A 89 -9.55 -1.83 10.32
CA GLU A 89 -9.63 -3.06 11.08
C GLU A 89 -8.76 -2.94 12.34
N PRO A 90 -9.24 -3.37 13.52
CA PRO A 90 -8.41 -3.39 14.71
C PRO A 90 -7.22 -4.32 14.45
N VAL A 91 -6.00 -3.75 14.46
CA VAL A 91 -4.77 -4.54 14.39
C VAL A 91 -4.79 -5.48 15.59
N THR A 92 -5.11 -6.76 15.34
CA THR A 92 -5.11 -7.78 16.38
C THR A 92 -3.64 -7.98 16.75
N ARG A 93 -3.23 -7.31 17.83
CA ARG A 93 -1.89 -7.48 18.40
C ARG A 93 -1.83 -8.89 18.98
N TYR A 94 -1.34 -9.84 18.19
CA TYR A 94 -0.88 -11.10 18.76
C TYR A 94 0.36 -10.79 19.61
N SER A 95 0.19 -11.03 20.91
CA SER A 95 1.18 -11.02 21.99
C SER A 95 2.32 -11.99 21.74
#